data_AF-A0A4W4GWZ6-F1
#
_entry.id   AF-A0A4W4GWZ6-F1
#
_cell.length_a   1.000
_cell.length_b   1.000
_cell.length_c   1.000
_cell.angle_alpha   90.00
_cell.angle_beta   90.00
_cell.angle_gamma   90.00
#
_symmetry.space_group_name_H-M   'P 1'
#
loop_
_entity.id
_entity.type
_entity.pdbx_description
1 polymer ?
#
loop_
_entity_poly.entity_id
_entity_poly.type
_entity_poly.pdbx_seq_one_letter_code
_entity_poly.pdbx_strand_id
1 'polypeptide(L)'
;MLVQRCLSVAAPAVPRPVEQVAHPCDFLCPFALQASGVTVEENVLTVFNDMKVRKAQPNEEERRKRKKAVLFCLSDDKKKIIMEEGREILQGEEGDPYLKFVKMLPPNDCRYALYDATYETKETKKEDLVFIFWAPEGAPLKSKMIYASSKDAIKKKFTGIKHEWQVNGLDDIKDRKTLGEKLGGSSVITLEGKPLCD
;
A
#
# COMPACT_ATOMS: atom_id res chain seq x y z
N MET A 1 61.93 -34.92 1.14
CA MET A 1 60.77 -34.97 2.06
C MET A 1 60.58 -33.59 2.67
N LEU A 2 59.52 -32.87 2.29
CA LEU A 2 58.56 -32.18 3.16
C LEU A 2 57.74 -31.22 2.29
N VAL A 3 56.55 -31.63 1.90
CA VAL A 3 55.27 -31.18 2.48
C VAL A 3 54.92 -29.74 2.09
N GLN A 4 54.21 -29.69 0.98
CA GLN A 4 53.19 -28.75 0.55
C GLN A 4 52.40 -28.15 1.72
N ARG A 5 52.45 -26.82 1.88
CA ARG A 5 51.50 -26.05 2.70
C ARG A 5 50.58 -25.28 1.77
N CYS A 6 49.41 -25.87 1.49
CA CYS A 6 48.26 -25.16 0.95
C CYS A 6 47.79 -24.14 2.01
N LEU A 7 47.93 -22.84 1.73
CA LEU A 7 47.18 -21.81 2.44
C LEU A 7 45.74 -21.84 1.91
N SER A 8 44.83 -22.39 2.70
CA SER A 8 43.38 -22.26 2.48
C SER A 8 42.95 -20.91 3.06
N VAL A 9 42.61 -19.96 2.20
CA VAL A 9 42.02 -18.68 2.61
C VAL A 9 40.51 -18.90 2.73
N ALA A 10 40.01 -18.76 3.95
CA ALA A 10 38.60 -18.91 4.30
C ALA A 10 37.75 -17.79 3.68
N ALA A 11 36.63 -18.16 3.06
CA ALA A 11 35.62 -17.25 2.54
C ALA A 11 34.81 -16.58 3.68
N PRO A 12 34.35 -15.32 3.52
CA PRO A 12 33.54 -14.65 4.52
C PRO A 12 32.11 -15.22 4.59
N ALA A 13 31.62 -15.39 5.82
CA ALA A 13 30.30 -15.88 6.14
C ALA A 13 29.19 -14.94 5.65
N VAL A 14 28.23 -15.49 4.92
CA VAL A 14 26.99 -14.81 4.51
C VAL A 14 26.08 -14.66 5.73
N PRO A 15 25.55 -13.47 6.05
CA PRO A 15 24.58 -13.31 7.13
C PRO A 15 23.24 -13.94 6.73
N ARG A 16 22.66 -14.73 7.66
CA ARG A 16 21.34 -15.35 7.51
C ARG A 16 20.24 -14.28 7.43
N PRO A 17 19.18 -14.49 6.64
CA PRO A 17 18.04 -13.59 6.61
C PRO A 17 17.33 -13.57 7.97
N VAL A 18 17.00 -12.35 8.41
CA VAL A 18 16.26 -12.07 9.65
C VAL A 18 14.86 -12.67 9.52
N GLU A 19 14.59 -13.65 10.38
CA GLU A 19 13.28 -14.28 10.56
C GLU A 19 12.28 -13.20 10.99
N GLN A 20 11.31 -12.91 10.11
CA GLN A 20 10.24 -11.96 10.39
C GLN A 20 9.32 -12.57 11.45
N VAL A 21 9.31 -11.96 12.65
CA VAL A 21 8.34 -12.25 13.70
C VAL A 21 6.93 -11.95 13.17
N ALA A 22 6.16 -13.02 12.94
CA ALA A 22 4.76 -12.95 12.62
C ALA A 22 3.98 -12.41 13.83
N HIS A 23 3.14 -11.40 13.59
CA HIS A 23 2.25 -10.83 14.59
C HIS A 23 1.07 -11.78 14.87
N PRO A 24 0.63 -11.94 16.13
CA PRO A 24 -0.34 -12.97 16.53
C PRO A 24 -1.82 -12.65 16.22
N CYS A 25 -2.14 -12.08 15.06
CA CYS A 25 -3.53 -11.88 14.61
C CYS A 25 -3.96 -12.83 13.48
N ASP A 26 -3.22 -13.92 13.25
CA ASP A 26 -3.54 -14.97 12.28
C ASP A 26 -4.41 -16.11 12.85
N PHE A 27 -5.35 -15.81 13.75
CA PHE A 27 -6.30 -16.81 14.22
C PHE A 27 -7.64 -16.71 13.48
N LEU A 28 -7.77 -17.65 12.53
CA LEU A 28 -8.98 -18.17 11.87
C LEU A 28 -9.47 -17.48 10.60
N CYS A 29 -8.89 -17.87 9.47
CA CYS A 29 -9.65 -18.08 8.24
C CYS A 29 -9.16 -19.34 7.49
N PRO A 30 -9.79 -20.52 7.68
CA PRO A 30 -9.34 -21.78 7.09
C PRO A 30 -9.72 -21.97 5.60
N PHE A 31 -9.77 -20.91 4.78
CA PHE A 31 -10.16 -21.02 3.36
C PHE A 31 -9.02 -20.59 2.42
N ALA A 32 -7.87 -21.25 2.52
CA ALA A 32 -6.80 -21.14 1.54
C ALA A 32 -7.11 -22.01 0.30
N LEU A 33 -8.10 -21.61 -0.49
CA LEU A 33 -8.22 -22.03 -1.90
C LEU A 33 -8.08 -20.78 -2.78
N GLN A 34 -6.85 -20.28 -2.90
CA GLN A 34 -6.57 -19.02 -3.58
C GLN A 34 -6.48 -19.26 -5.10
N ALA A 35 -7.60 -19.12 -5.79
CA ALA A 35 -7.64 -18.92 -7.23
C ALA A 35 -8.98 -18.27 -7.64
N SER A 36 -9.19 -17.00 -7.28
CA SER A 36 -10.36 -16.26 -7.80
C SER A 36 -10.26 -15.95 -9.30
N GLY A 37 -9.15 -16.32 -9.98
CA GLY A 37 -8.96 -16.09 -11.41
C GLY A 37 -9.03 -14.61 -11.81
N VAL A 38 -8.91 -13.70 -10.84
CA VAL A 38 -9.08 -12.27 -11.04
C VAL A 38 -7.85 -11.70 -11.71
N THR A 39 -8.07 -11.02 -12.83
CA THR A 39 -7.02 -10.31 -13.57
C THR A 39 -7.01 -8.83 -13.22
N VAL A 40 -5.87 -8.18 -13.40
CA VAL A 40 -5.72 -6.74 -13.16
C VAL A 40 -5.79 -6.06 -14.52
N GLU A 41 -6.65 -5.05 -14.64
CA GLU A 41 -6.78 -4.28 -15.88
C GLU A 41 -5.52 -3.42 -16.12
N GLU A 42 -5.20 -3.17 -17.39
CA GLU A 42 -3.95 -2.51 -17.79
C GLU A 42 -3.88 -1.07 -17.29
N ASN A 43 -5.00 -0.34 -17.26
CA ASN A 43 -5.05 1.01 -16.72
C ASN A 43 -4.62 1.06 -15.25
N VAL A 44 -4.95 0.04 -14.46
CA VAL A 44 -4.53 -0.05 -13.04
C VAL A 44 -3.01 -0.12 -12.95
N LEU A 45 -2.37 -0.86 -13.86
CA LEU A 45 -0.91 -0.96 -13.93
C LEU A 45 -0.27 0.34 -14.41
N THR A 46 -0.87 0.96 -15.43
CA THR A 46 -0.42 2.25 -15.96
C THR A 46 -0.45 3.32 -14.88
N VAL A 47 -1.55 3.41 -14.11
CA VAL A 47 -1.69 4.36 -13.01
C VAL A 47 -0.71 4.06 -11.87
N PHE A 48 -0.54 2.80 -11.49
CA PHE A 48 0.46 2.42 -10.50
C PHE A 48 1.89 2.84 -10.90
N ASN A 49 2.26 2.57 -12.15
CA ASN A 49 3.59 2.95 -12.66
C ASN A 49 3.74 4.47 -12.74
N ASP A 50 2.72 5.21 -13.15
CA ASP A 50 2.73 6.69 -13.17
C ASP A 50 2.91 7.27 -11.77
N MET A 51 2.19 6.75 -10.77
CA MET A 51 2.34 7.16 -9.37
C MET A 51 3.72 6.81 -8.80
N LYS A 52 4.29 5.67 -9.21
CA LYS A 52 5.62 5.20 -8.75
C LYS A 52 6.75 5.98 -9.39
N VAL A 53 6.66 6.27 -10.69
CA VAL A 53 7.71 6.95 -11.44
C VAL A 53 7.58 8.45 -11.21
N ARG A 54 8.31 8.95 -10.21
CA ARG A 54 8.42 10.39 -10.02
C ARG A 54 9.32 10.99 -11.09
N LYS A 55 8.76 11.86 -11.93
CA LYS A 55 9.58 12.74 -12.77
C LYS A 55 10.50 13.56 -11.87
N ALA A 56 11.79 13.57 -12.20
CA ALA A 56 12.84 14.22 -11.42
C ALA A 56 12.74 15.76 -11.40
N GLN A 57 12.14 16.36 -12.45
CA GLN A 57 11.84 17.78 -12.52
C GLN A 57 10.41 18.00 -13.03
N PRO A 58 9.39 17.92 -12.16
CA PRO A 58 8.03 18.28 -12.53
C PRO A 58 7.86 19.81 -12.44
N ASN A 59 7.30 20.43 -13.47
CA ASN A 59 6.74 21.78 -13.34
C ASN A 59 5.65 21.76 -12.25
N GLU A 60 5.36 22.91 -11.64
CA GLU A 60 4.37 23.00 -10.57
C GLU A 60 2.99 22.45 -11.00
N GLU A 61 2.62 22.67 -12.25
CA GLU A 61 1.40 22.15 -12.86
C GLU A 61 1.41 20.61 -12.98
N GLU A 62 2.53 20.01 -13.39
CA GLU A 62 2.64 18.55 -13.46
C GLU A 62 2.60 17.92 -12.07
N ARG A 63 3.22 18.55 -11.06
CA ARG A 63 3.13 18.09 -9.67
C ARG A 63 1.68 18.10 -9.18
N ARG A 64 0.93 19.17 -9.47
CA ARG A 64 -0.49 19.30 -9.09
C ARG A 64 -1.38 18.27 -9.79
N LYS A 65 -1.05 17.87 -11.02
CA LYS A 65 -1.76 16.82 -11.78
C LYS A 65 -1.39 15.39 -11.37
N ARG A 66 -0.41 15.19 -10.46
CA ARG A 66 -0.08 13.85 -9.96
C ARG A 66 -1.22 13.28 -9.14
N LYS A 67 -1.48 11.99 -9.33
CA LYS A 67 -2.42 11.24 -8.51
C LYS A 67 -1.82 11.03 -7.12
N LYS A 68 -2.50 11.58 -6.12
CA LYS A 68 -2.19 11.43 -4.70
C LYS A 68 -2.86 10.18 -4.12
N ALA A 69 -4.10 9.93 -4.52
CA ALA A 69 -4.83 8.73 -4.14
C ALA A 69 -5.65 8.21 -5.33
N VAL A 70 -5.79 6.89 -5.45
CA VAL A 70 -6.63 6.27 -6.49
C VAL A 70 -7.33 5.06 -5.88
N LEU A 71 -8.64 4.94 -6.10
CA LEU A 71 -9.42 3.79 -5.70
C LEU A 71 -9.58 2.81 -6.87
N PHE A 72 -9.56 1.52 -6.53
CA PHE A 72 -9.81 0.42 -7.44
C PHE A 72 -10.93 -0.45 -6.87
N CYS A 73 -11.76 -0.96 -7.78
CA CYS A 73 -12.83 -1.88 -7.47
C CYS A 73 -12.73 -3.13 -8.32
N LEU A 74 -13.44 -4.17 -7.92
CA LEU A 74 -13.71 -5.29 -8.82
C LEU A 74 -14.80 -4.86 -9.79
N SER A 75 -14.65 -5.24 -11.06
CA SER A 75 -15.69 -5.15 -12.08
C SER A 75 -16.96 -5.89 -11.62
N ASP A 76 -18.12 -5.58 -12.21
CA ASP A 76 -19.39 -6.27 -11.91
C ASP A 76 -19.29 -7.81 -11.96
N ASP A 77 -18.54 -8.36 -12.92
CA ASP A 77 -18.29 -9.80 -13.04
C ASP A 77 -17.36 -10.37 -11.96
N LYS A 78 -16.74 -9.52 -11.14
CA LYS A 78 -15.74 -9.85 -10.11
C LYS A 78 -14.52 -10.61 -10.60
N LYS A 79 -14.25 -10.53 -11.92
CA LYS A 79 -13.13 -11.20 -12.60
C LYS A 79 -11.97 -10.27 -12.92
N LYS A 80 -12.17 -8.96 -12.82
CA LYS A 80 -11.17 -7.95 -13.16
C LYS A 80 -11.11 -6.90 -12.07
N ILE A 81 -9.91 -6.42 -11.77
CA ILE A 81 -9.71 -5.22 -10.94
C ILE A 81 -9.56 -4.03 -11.88
N ILE A 82 -10.44 -3.06 -11.72
CA ILE A 82 -10.53 -1.85 -12.54
C ILE A 82 -10.35 -0.60 -11.66
N MET A 83 -9.93 0.49 -12.27
CA MET A 83 -9.91 1.80 -11.61
C MET A 83 -11.33 2.33 -11.47
N GLU A 84 -11.66 2.90 -10.32
CA GLU A 84 -12.97 3.52 -10.11
C GLU A 84 -12.90 4.96 -10.62
N GLU A 85 -13.46 5.21 -11.81
CA GLU A 85 -13.48 6.54 -12.43
C GLU A 85 -14.15 7.57 -11.51
N GLY A 86 -13.50 8.74 -11.36
CA GLY A 86 -13.96 9.81 -10.48
C GLY A 86 -13.64 9.61 -8.99
N ARG A 87 -13.02 8.50 -8.59
CA ARG A 87 -12.49 8.27 -7.23
C ARG A 87 -10.97 8.29 -7.18
N GLU A 88 -10.41 9.37 -7.70
CA GLU A 88 -9.01 9.72 -7.59
C GLU A 88 -8.86 11.11 -6.97
N ILE A 89 -7.75 11.33 -6.27
CA ILE A 89 -7.37 12.63 -5.71
C ILE A 89 -6.08 13.05 -6.37
N LEU A 90 -6.01 14.30 -6.81
CA LEU A 90 -4.79 14.88 -7.33
C LEU A 90 -4.04 15.63 -6.22
N GLN A 91 -2.71 15.66 -6.29
CA GLN A 91 -1.86 16.30 -5.28
C GLN A 91 -2.08 17.81 -5.21
N GLY A 92 -2.56 18.43 -6.30
CA GLY A 92 -2.88 19.84 -6.36
C GLY A 92 -4.31 20.20 -5.98
N GLU A 93 -5.15 19.24 -5.59
CA GLU A 93 -6.50 19.56 -5.13
C GLU A 93 -6.46 20.34 -3.81
N GLU A 94 -7.37 21.30 -3.67
CA GLU A 94 -7.49 22.12 -2.48
C GLU A 94 -8.11 21.33 -1.32
N GLY A 95 -7.53 21.46 -0.13
CA GLY A 95 -7.99 20.82 1.10
C GLY A 95 -7.11 19.67 1.59
N ASP A 96 -7.62 18.89 2.54
CA ASP A 96 -6.95 17.72 3.10
C ASP A 96 -7.12 16.50 2.18
N PRO A 97 -6.07 16.05 1.45
CA PRO A 97 -6.20 14.91 0.55
C PRO A 97 -6.58 13.64 1.32
N TYR A 98 -6.03 13.46 2.52
CA TYR A 98 -6.37 12.33 3.38
C TYR A 98 -7.84 12.31 3.80
N LEU A 99 -8.39 13.46 4.20
CA LEU A 99 -9.80 13.54 4.60
C LEU A 99 -10.72 13.30 3.41
N LYS A 100 -10.36 13.82 2.24
CA LYS A 100 -11.09 13.57 0.99
C LYS A 100 -11.05 12.08 0.63
N PHE A 101 -9.89 11.45 0.79
CA PHE A 101 -9.71 10.02 0.57
C PHE A 101 -10.65 9.20 1.46
N VAL A 102 -10.67 9.48 2.75
CA VAL A 102 -11.57 8.81 3.71
C VAL A 102 -13.04 9.00 3.33
N LYS A 103 -13.44 10.20 2.88
CA LYS A 103 -14.82 10.48 2.44
C LYS A 103 -15.21 9.73 1.16
N MET A 104 -14.25 9.37 0.31
CA MET A 104 -14.52 8.59 -0.91
C MET A 104 -14.66 7.09 -0.63
N LEU A 105 -14.36 6.60 0.56
CA LEU A 105 -14.45 5.18 0.87
C LEU A 105 -15.89 4.79 1.22
N PRO A 106 -16.47 3.76 0.57
CA PRO A 106 -17.82 3.33 0.85
C PRO A 106 -17.88 2.52 2.17
N PRO A 107 -18.82 2.79 3.09
CA PRO A 107 -18.94 2.03 4.34
C PRO A 107 -19.50 0.60 4.16
N ASN A 108 -20.17 0.34 3.05
CA ASN A 108 -20.85 -0.93 2.76
C ASN A 108 -20.15 -1.77 1.69
N ASP A 109 -18.96 -1.36 1.24
CA ASP A 109 -18.26 -2.02 0.14
C ASP A 109 -16.76 -2.02 0.34
N CYS A 110 -16.10 -3.02 -0.24
CA CYS A 110 -14.65 -3.13 -0.21
C CYS A 110 -14.03 -2.37 -1.40
N ARG A 111 -12.84 -1.80 -1.19
CA ARG A 111 -12.05 -1.12 -2.22
C ARG A 111 -10.57 -1.39 -2.00
N TYR A 112 -9.80 -1.39 -3.07
CA TYR A 112 -8.37 -1.19 -2.95
C TYR A 112 -8.07 0.27 -3.20
N ALA A 113 -7.00 0.77 -2.62
CA ALA A 113 -6.51 2.08 -2.97
C ALA A 113 -4.99 2.10 -2.99
N LEU A 114 -4.46 2.99 -3.81
CA LEU A 114 -3.10 3.45 -3.70
C LEU A 114 -3.12 4.86 -3.15
N TYR A 115 -2.27 5.11 -2.16
CA TYR A 115 -2.13 6.41 -1.54
C TYR A 115 -0.64 6.75 -1.47
N ASP A 116 -0.24 7.84 -2.11
CA ASP A 116 1.12 8.39 -1.97
C ASP A 116 1.17 9.19 -0.68
N ALA A 117 1.64 8.57 0.41
CA ALA A 117 1.69 9.21 1.71
C ALA A 117 2.95 10.06 1.83
N THR A 118 2.79 11.36 2.03
CA THR A 118 3.87 12.28 2.33
C THR A 118 3.99 12.40 3.85
N TYR A 119 5.12 11.97 4.41
CA TYR A 119 5.36 11.98 5.84
C TYR A 119 6.74 12.54 6.16
N GLU A 120 6.89 13.18 7.30
CA GLU A 120 8.20 13.67 7.75
C GLU A 120 8.62 12.87 8.97
N THR A 121 9.88 12.46 8.97
CA THR A 121 10.54 11.96 10.16
C THR A 121 11.40 13.07 10.75
N LYS A 122 11.98 12.84 11.93
CA LYS A 122 12.85 13.80 12.62
C LYS A 122 14.02 14.31 11.75
N GLU A 123 14.43 13.54 10.75
CA GLU A 123 15.60 13.85 9.92
C GLU A 123 15.26 14.22 8.48
N THR A 124 14.15 13.72 7.91
CA THR A 124 13.89 13.90 6.48
C THR A 124 12.41 13.77 6.13
N LYS A 125 11.98 14.52 5.12
CA LYS A 125 10.69 14.32 4.45
C LYS A 125 10.75 13.17 3.45
N LYS A 126 9.85 12.22 3.60
CA LYS A 126 9.72 11.05 2.73
C LYS A 126 8.32 10.99 2.16
N GLU A 127 8.20 10.26 1.06
CA GLU A 127 6.92 10.02 0.44
C GLU A 127 6.96 8.60 -0.08
N ASP A 128 6.07 7.74 0.40
CA ASP A 128 6.00 6.34 0.01
C ASP A 128 4.58 5.98 -0.44
N LEU A 129 4.50 5.14 -1.47
CA LEU A 129 3.25 4.56 -1.92
C LEU A 129 2.79 3.48 -0.95
N VAL A 130 1.57 3.63 -0.47
CA VAL A 130 0.88 2.71 0.41
C VAL A 130 -0.25 2.03 -0.33
N PHE A 131 -0.24 0.71 -0.34
CA PHE A 131 -1.37 -0.08 -0.80
C PHE A 131 -2.36 -0.25 0.34
N ILE A 132 -3.54 0.32 0.19
CA ILE A 132 -4.60 0.28 1.19
C ILE A 132 -5.65 -0.75 0.76
N PHE A 133 -5.95 -1.71 1.63
CA PHE A 133 -7.07 -2.62 1.45
C PHE A 133 -8.20 -2.23 2.40
N TRP A 134 -9.24 -1.62 1.85
CA TRP A 134 -10.44 -1.20 2.57
C TRP A 134 -11.49 -2.31 2.57
N ALA A 135 -11.79 -2.84 3.75
CA ALA A 135 -12.73 -3.94 3.95
C ALA A 135 -13.64 -3.66 5.17
N PRO A 136 -14.61 -2.72 5.05
CA PRO A 136 -15.39 -2.26 6.19
C PRO A 136 -16.25 -3.37 6.77
N GLU A 137 -16.49 -3.35 8.08
CA GLU A 137 -17.35 -4.36 8.72
C GLU A 137 -18.75 -4.46 8.10
N GLY A 138 -19.31 -3.33 7.64
CA GLY A 138 -20.60 -3.28 6.94
C GLY A 138 -20.62 -3.91 5.54
N ALA A 139 -19.47 -4.22 4.93
CA ALA A 139 -19.45 -4.83 3.61
C ALA A 139 -19.89 -6.31 3.62
N PRO A 140 -20.60 -6.77 2.58
CA PRO A 140 -21.07 -8.15 2.50
C PRO A 140 -19.91 -9.14 2.50
N LEU A 141 -20.05 -10.21 3.30
CA LEU A 141 -19.00 -11.23 3.47
C LEU A 141 -18.50 -11.80 2.14
N LYS A 142 -19.40 -12.05 1.18
CA LYS A 142 -19.03 -12.51 -0.16
C LYS A 142 -18.08 -11.55 -0.87
N SER A 143 -18.31 -10.23 -0.79
CA SER A 143 -17.40 -9.24 -1.38
C SER A 143 -16.07 -9.23 -0.65
N LYS A 144 -16.06 -9.23 0.68
CA LYS A 144 -14.82 -9.31 1.48
C LYS A 144 -13.98 -10.52 1.10
N MET A 145 -14.60 -11.69 0.96
CA MET A 145 -13.92 -12.91 0.56
C MET A 145 -13.30 -12.76 -0.84
N ILE A 146 -14.05 -12.30 -1.83
CA ILE A 146 -13.54 -12.18 -3.20
C ILE A 146 -12.42 -11.14 -3.29
N TYR A 147 -12.56 -10.00 -2.61
CA TYR A 147 -11.48 -9.03 -2.50
C TYR A 147 -10.26 -9.65 -1.79
N ALA A 148 -10.40 -10.20 -0.59
CA ALA A 148 -9.28 -10.83 0.11
C ALA A 148 -8.57 -11.90 -0.74
N SER A 149 -9.31 -12.75 -1.46
CA SER A 149 -8.77 -13.76 -2.38
C SER A 149 -8.11 -13.17 -3.63
N SER A 150 -8.50 -11.97 -4.05
CA SER A 150 -7.96 -11.26 -5.22
C SER A 150 -6.83 -10.28 -4.86
N LYS A 151 -6.58 -10.02 -3.57
CA LYS A 151 -5.53 -9.14 -3.08
C LYS A 151 -4.16 -9.53 -3.62
N ASP A 152 -3.86 -10.83 -3.63
CA ASP A 152 -2.58 -11.34 -4.13
C ASP A 152 -2.38 -11.08 -5.63
N ALA A 153 -3.44 -11.06 -6.43
CA ALA A 153 -3.35 -10.81 -7.87
C ALA A 153 -2.89 -9.38 -8.16
N ILE A 154 -3.47 -8.38 -7.49
CA ILE A 154 -3.06 -6.98 -7.65
C ILE A 154 -1.71 -6.70 -7.00
N LYS A 155 -1.47 -7.25 -5.81
CA LYS A 155 -0.19 -7.08 -5.09
C LYS A 155 0.99 -7.60 -5.91
N LYS A 156 0.84 -8.76 -6.58
CA LYS A 156 1.88 -9.31 -7.48
C LYS A 156 2.20 -8.38 -8.66
N LYS A 157 1.23 -7.58 -9.11
CA LYS A 157 1.43 -6.61 -10.18
C LYS A 157 2.03 -5.30 -9.66
N PHE A 158 1.69 -4.91 -8.44
CA PHE A 158 2.23 -3.73 -7.76
C PHE A 158 3.63 -3.99 -7.17
N THR A 159 4.58 -4.28 -8.06
CA THR A 159 5.95 -4.62 -7.65
C THR A 159 6.67 -3.40 -7.08
N GLY A 160 7.21 -3.55 -5.86
CA GLY A 160 7.98 -2.51 -5.17
C GLY A 160 7.20 -1.62 -4.22
N ILE A 161 5.92 -1.90 -3.95
CA ILE A 161 5.23 -1.31 -2.81
C ILE A 161 5.81 -1.91 -1.53
N LYS A 162 6.26 -1.04 -0.63
CA LYS A 162 6.84 -1.43 0.67
C LYS A 162 5.80 -1.51 1.78
N HIS A 163 4.77 -0.66 1.70
CA HIS A 163 3.78 -0.50 2.75
C HIS A 163 2.42 -1.02 2.29
N GLU A 164 1.89 -2.01 3.00
CA GLU A 164 0.50 -2.43 2.88
C GLU A 164 -0.25 -2.07 4.16
N TRP A 165 -1.47 -1.57 4.01
CA TRP A 165 -2.33 -1.22 5.12
C TRP A 165 -3.73 -1.78 4.90
N GLN A 166 -4.11 -2.76 5.71
CA GLN A 166 -5.47 -3.26 5.73
C GLN A 166 -6.27 -2.50 6.77
N VAL A 167 -7.46 -2.03 6.37
CA VAL A 167 -8.33 -1.25 7.24
C VAL A 167 -9.76 -1.71 7.12
N ASN A 168 -10.38 -1.98 8.28
CA ASN A 168 -11.72 -2.56 8.37
C ASN A 168 -12.74 -1.57 8.98
N GLY A 169 -12.28 -0.41 9.46
CA GLY A 169 -13.10 0.56 10.17
C GLY A 169 -12.83 1.99 9.71
N LEU A 170 -13.87 2.82 9.68
CA LEU A 170 -13.73 4.24 9.31
C LEU A 170 -12.88 5.00 10.33
N ASP A 171 -12.88 4.55 11.59
CA ASP A 171 -12.10 5.14 12.66
C ASP A 171 -10.59 4.93 12.43
N ASP A 172 -10.18 3.69 12.16
CA ASP A 172 -8.79 3.35 11.82
C ASP A 172 -8.28 4.11 10.59
N ILE A 173 -9.09 4.23 9.53
CA ILE A 173 -8.65 4.90 8.30
C ILE A 173 -8.68 6.43 8.41
N LYS A 174 -9.42 6.97 9.38
CA LYS A 174 -9.44 8.41 9.67
C LYS A 174 -8.28 8.80 10.57
N ASP A 175 -7.80 7.85 11.38
CA ASP A 175 -6.67 8.05 12.26
C ASP A 175 -5.35 8.08 11.48
N ARG A 176 -4.77 9.29 11.40
CA ARG A 176 -3.50 9.53 10.69
C ARG A 176 -2.32 8.83 11.36
N LYS A 177 -2.43 8.60 12.67
CA LYS A 177 -1.36 7.98 13.46
C LYS A 177 -1.19 6.52 13.05
N THR A 178 -2.29 5.80 12.82
CA THR A 178 -2.29 4.41 12.34
C THR A 178 -1.56 4.28 11.01
N LEU A 179 -1.78 5.24 10.08
CA LEU A 179 -1.02 5.29 8.82
C LEU A 179 0.47 5.62 9.05
N GLY A 180 0.76 6.60 9.91
CA GLY A 180 2.14 6.93 10.31
C GLY A 180 2.90 5.73 10.87
N GLU A 181 2.24 4.93 11.70
CA GLU A 181 2.81 3.71 12.27
C GLU A 181 3.16 2.68 11.18
N LYS A 182 2.33 2.54 10.14
CA LYS A 182 2.60 1.64 9.00
C LYS A 182 3.73 2.12 8.09
N LEU A 183 3.95 3.43 8.01
CA LEU A 183 5.00 4.02 7.19
C LEU A 183 6.37 3.94 7.87
N GLY A 184 6.46 4.38 9.12
CA GLY A 184 7.74 4.50 9.82
C GLY A 184 7.66 4.35 11.33
N GLY A 185 6.55 3.81 11.86
CA GLY A 185 6.36 3.63 13.29
C GLY A 185 6.41 4.96 14.04
N SER A 186 7.09 4.94 15.19
CA SER A 186 7.28 6.09 16.09
C SER A 186 8.20 7.18 15.54
N SER A 187 8.87 6.95 14.40
CA SER A 187 9.79 7.93 13.81
C SER A 187 9.08 9.00 12.98
N VAL A 188 7.82 8.76 12.62
CA VAL A 188 7.01 9.70 11.83
C VAL A 188 6.45 10.78 12.76
N ILE A 189 6.79 12.05 12.48
CA ILE A 189 6.34 13.21 13.25
C ILE A 189 5.14 13.90 12.62
N THR A 190 5.11 13.99 11.28
CA THR A 190 4.03 14.62 10.53
C THR A 190 3.58 13.73 9.39
N LEU A 191 2.30 13.82 9.05
CA LEU A 191 1.68 13.18 7.89
C LEU A 191 0.83 14.19 7.14
N GLU A 192 1.10 14.33 5.84
CA GLU A 192 0.50 15.36 4.98
C GLU A 192 0.67 16.78 5.54
N GLY A 193 1.79 17.04 6.22
CA GLY A 193 2.09 18.32 6.86
C GLY A 193 1.32 18.59 8.16
N LYS A 194 0.51 17.64 8.66
CA LYS A 194 -0.10 17.75 9.99
C LYS A 194 0.67 16.91 11.02
N PRO A 195 0.90 17.43 12.23
CA PRO A 195 1.57 16.66 13.28
C PRO A 195 0.72 15.45 13.68
N LEU A 196 1.40 14.33 13.92
CA LEU A 196 0.79 13.10 14.46
C LEU A 196 0.80 13.05 15.99
N CYS A 197 1.56 13.94 16.62
CA CYS A 197 1.58 14.13 18.07
C CYS A 197 0.88 15.45 18.40
N ASP A 198 -0.10 15.38 19.30
CA ASP A 198 -0.62 16.55 20.03
C ASP A 198 0.39 17.00 21.09
#